data_AF-A0A1Y4LRR3-F1
#
_entry.id   AF-A0A1Y4LRR3-F1
#
_cell.length_a   1.000
_cell.length_b   1.000
_cell.length_c   1.000
_cell.angle_alpha   90.00
_cell.angle_beta   90.00
_cell.angle_gamma   90.00
#
_symmetry.space_group_name_H-M   'P 1'
#
loop_
_entity.id
_entity.type
_entity.pdbx_description
1 polymer ?
#
loop_
_entity_poly.entity_id
_entity_poly.type
_entity_poly.pdbx_seq_one_letter_code
_entity_poly.pdbx_strand_id
1 'polypeptide(L)' 'MKEDFHKRLAALKTADAINAIKGVPVSADAKFLSEKWVRGELTGEQMKQELLDLHRKIAEERSEDNC' A
#
# COMPACT_ATOMS: atom_id res chain seq x y z
N MET A 1 19.20 -2.26 -9.37
CA MET A 1 19.17 -2.21 -7.88
C MET A 1 19.08 -0.81 -7.30
N LYS A 2 20.12 0.05 -7.30
CA LYS A 2 19.99 1.44 -6.76
C LYS A 2 19.04 2.32 -7.58
N GLU A 3 19.04 2.18 -8.91
CA GLU A 3 18.18 2.97 -9.80
C GLU A 3 16.68 2.65 -9.61
N ASP A 4 16.34 1.38 -9.39
CA ASP A 4 14.96 0.93 -9.17
C ASP A 4 14.39 1.47 -7.86
N PHE A 5 15.20 1.54 -6.81
CA PHE A 5 14.82 2.13 -5.52
C PHE A 5 14.42 3.61 -5.69
N HIS A 6 15.23 4.41 -6.37
CA HIS A 6 14.93 5.84 -6.57
C HIS A 6 13.66 6.06 -7.40
N LYS A 7 13.46 5.25 -8.45
CA LYS A 7 12.24 5.29 -9.27
C LYS A 7 11.00 4.96 -8.43
N ARG A 8 11.04 3.91 -7.62
CA ARG A 8 9.93 3.51 -6.74
C ARG A 8 9.67 4.52 -5.63
N LEU A 9 10.72 5.09 -5.05
CA LEU A 9 10.61 6.13 -4.03
C LEU A 9 9.94 7.40 -4.59
N ALA A 10 10.30 7.80 -5.82
CA ALA A 10 9.65 8.93 -6.49
C ALA A 10 8.17 8.67 -6.76
N ALA A 11 7.82 7.45 -7.20
CA ALA A 11 6.43 7.03 -7.38
C ALA A 11 5.64 7.09 -6.06
N LEU A 12 6.21 6.58 -4.96
CA LEU A 12 5.56 6.63 -3.63
C LEU A 12 5.31 8.07 -3.17
N LYS A 13 6.32 8.94 -3.25
CA LYS A 13 6.17 10.36 -2.88
C LYS A 13 5.08 11.07 -3.70
N THR A 14 4.97 10.70 -4.97
CA THR A 14 3.93 11.24 -5.87
C THR A 14 2.55 10.76 -5.43
N ALA A 15 2.39 9.48 -5.11
CA ALA A 15 1.14 8.94 -4.58
C ALA A 15 0.74 9.59 -3.25
N ASP A 16 1.69 9.80 -2.34
CA ASP A 16 1.45 10.48 -1.06
C ASP A 16 0.99 11.93 -1.26
N ALA A 17 1.62 12.67 -2.18
CA ALA A 17 1.21 14.03 -2.51
C ALA A 17 -0.22 14.08 -3.09
N ILE A 18 -0.58 13.13 -3.98
CA ILE A 18 -1.94 13.03 -4.52
C ILE A 18 -2.96 12.74 -3.41
N ASN A 19 -2.64 11.84 -2.49
CA ASN A 19 -3.51 11.51 -1.36
C ASN A 19 -3.67 12.70 -0.42
N ALA A 20 -2.60 13.45 -0.15
CA ALA A 20 -2.63 14.65 0.66
C ALA A 20 -3.51 15.75 0.06
N ILE A 21 -3.43 15.98 -1.26
CA ILE A 21 -4.30 16.94 -1.98
C ILE A 21 -5.78 16.57 -1.82
N LYS A 22 -6.10 15.27 -1.81
CA LYS A 22 -7.47 14.77 -1.66
C LYS A 22 -7.92 14.63 -0.20
N GLY A 23 -7.04 14.86 0.77
CA GLY A 23 -7.33 14.64 2.19
C GLY A 23 -7.59 13.17 2.54
N VAL A 24 -7.12 12.22 1.73
CA VAL A 24 -7.34 10.78 1.93
C VAL A 24 -6.20 10.20 2.75
N PRO A 25 -6.42 9.74 3.99
CA PRO A 25 -5.39 9.12 4.79
C PRO A 25 -5.01 7.74 4.21
N VAL A 26 -3.72 7.45 4.16
CA VAL A 26 -3.20 6.12 3.82
C VAL A 26 -3.09 5.29 5.11
N SER A 27 -3.63 4.08 5.11
CA SER A 27 -3.57 3.16 6.25
C SER A 27 -2.13 2.77 6.60
N ALA A 28 -1.89 2.36 7.85
CA ALA A 28 -0.58 1.90 8.29
C ALA A 28 -0.09 0.69 7.48
N ASP A 29 -0.98 -0.26 7.19
CA ASP A 29 -0.66 -1.45 6.41
C ASP A 29 -0.26 -1.12 4.97
N ALA A 30 -0.98 -0.19 4.33
CA ALA A 30 -0.65 0.24 2.97
C ALA A 30 0.69 0.99 2.91
N LYS A 31 1.03 1.77 3.94
CA LYS A 31 2.36 2.40 4.07
C LYS A 31 3.45 1.34 4.23
N PHE A 32 3.23 0.35 5.08
CA PHE A 32 4.17 -0.75 5.29
C PHE A 32 4.44 -1.54 4.00
N LEU A 33 3.40 -1.88 3.24
CA LEU A 33 3.56 -2.55 1.94
C LEU A 33 4.28 -1.67 0.91
N SER A 34 4.02 -0.35 0.92
CA SER A 34 4.71 0.60 0.05
C SER A 34 6.21 0.68 0.34
N GLU A 35 6.61 0.66 1.62
CA GLU A 35 8.02 0.64 2.01
C GLU A 35 8.74 -0.63 1.53
N LYS A 36 8.12 -1.79 1.68
CA LYS A 36 8.66 -3.07 1.18
C LYS A 36 8.83 -3.05 -0.34
N TRP A 37 7.85 -2.51 -1.07
CA TRP A 37 7.93 -2.37 -2.52
C TRP A 37 9.06 -1.44 -2.97
N VAL A 38 9.23 -0.30 -2.29
CA VAL A 38 10.33 0.65 -2.55
C VAL A 38 11.70 0.00 -2.34
N ARG A 39 11.85 -0.81 -1.28
CA ARG A 39 13.08 -1.58 -1.00
C ARG A 39 13.31 -2.75 -1.97
N GLY A 40 12.28 -3.14 -2.72
CA GLY A 40 12.31 -4.27 -3.64
C GLY A 40 12.16 -5.63 -3.01
N GLU A 41 11.64 -5.66 -1.78
CA GLU A 41 11.26 -6.88 -1.06
C GLU A 41 9.98 -7.49 -1.64
N LEU A 42 9.17 -6.67 -2.33
CA LEU A 42 7.96 -7.09 -3.05
C LEU A 42 7.97 -6.55 -4.48
N THR A 43 7.44 -7.34 -5.40
CA THR A 43 7.05 -6.88 -6.74
C THR A 43 5.74 -6.10 -6.69
N GLY A 44 5.41 -5.36 -7.76
CA GLY A 44 4.13 -4.66 -7.84
C GLY A 44 2.92 -5.59 -7.79
N GLU A 45 3.03 -6.78 -8.39
CA GLU A 45 1.96 -7.78 -8.37
C GLU A 45 1.74 -8.33 -6.95
N GLN A 46 2.83 -8.65 -6.24
CA GLN A 46 2.73 -9.10 -4.85
C GLN A 46 2.14 -8.03 -3.94
N MET A 47 2.54 -6.75 -4.09
CA MET A 47 1.95 -5.65 -3.34
C MET A 47 0.43 -5.54 -3.57
N LYS A 48 -0.02 -5.71 -4.81
CA LYS A 48 -1.45 -5.67 -5.16
C LYS A 48 -2.21 -6.83 -4.51
N GLN A 49 -1.65 -8.04 -4.55
CA GLN A 49 -2.26 -9.21 -3.94
C GLN A 49 -2.40 -9.05 -2.42
N GLU A 50 -1.35 -8.62 -1.73
CA GLU A 50 -1.36 -8.36 -0.28
C GLU A 50 -2.42 -7.31 0.12
N LEU A 51 -2.58 -6.24 -0.68
CA LEU A 51 -3.62 -5.24 -0.45
C LEU A 51 -5.03 -5.82 -0.61
N LEU A 52 -5.25 -6.68 -1.61
CA LEU A 52 -6.55 -7.34 -1.82
C LEU A 52 -6.88 -8.28 -0.66
N ASP A 53 -5.91 -9.02 -0.16
CA ASP A 53 -6.10 -9.97 0.93
C ASP A 53 -6.36 -9.23 2.26
N LEU A 54 -5.66 -8.12 2.50
CA LEU A 54 -5.95 -7.23 3.63
C LEU A 54 -7.39 -6.70 3.59
N HIS A 55 -7.83 -6.20 2.43
CA HIS A 55 -9.20 -5.69 2.29
C HIS A 55 -10.26 -6.77 2.46
N ARG A 56 -9.99 -7.99 2.01
CA ARG A 56 -10.89 -9.14 2.20
C ARG A 56 -11.05 -9.47 3.67
N LYS A 57 -9.94 -9.55 4.42
CA LYS A 57 -9.95 -9.80 5.86
C LYS A 57 -10.74 -8.72 6.63
N ILE A 58 -10.52 -7.44 6.32
CA ILE A 58 -11.28 -6.34 6.94
C ILE A 58 -12.78 -6.44 6.64
N ALA A 59 -13.15 -6.88 5.42
CA ALA A 59 -14.55 -7.05 5.04
C ALA A 59 -15.20 -8.24 5.79
N GLU A 60 -14.47 -9.33 5.98
CA GLU A 60 -14.90 -10.49 6.77
C GLU A 60 -15.13 -10.09 8.24
N GLU A 61 -14.17 -9.44 8.89
CA GLU A 61 -14.27 -8.99 10.29
C GLU A 61 -15.47 -8.03 10.51
N ARG A 62 -15.68 -7.07 9.59
CA ARG A 62 -16.84 -6.16 9.65
C ARG A 62 -18.18 -6.84 9.43
N SER A 63 -18.21 -8.01 8.80
CA SER A 63 -19.45 -8.78 8.61
C SER A 63 -19.82 -9.58 9.86
N GLU A 64 -18.81 -10.00 10.64
CA GLU A 64 -18.99 -10.73 11.90
C GLU A 64 -19.42 -9.79 13.05
N ASP A 65 -18.88 -8.56 13.11
CA ASP A 65 -19.27 -7.54 14.10
C ASP A 65 -20.73 -7.04 13.96
N ASN A 66 -21.39 -7.35 12.85
CA ASN A 66 -22.74 -6.87 12.52
C ASN A 66 -23.83 -7.93 12.73
N CYS A 67 -23.50 -9.06 13.38
CA CYS A 67 -24.37 -10.20 13.68
C CYS A 67 -24.60 -10.34 15.19
#